data_AF-A0A4V6WQ95-F1
#
_entry.id   AF-A0A4V6WQ95-F1
#
_cell.length_a   1.000
_cell.length_b   1.000
_cell.length_c   1.000
_cell.angle_alpha   90.00
_cell.angle_beta   90.00
_cell.angle_gamma   90.00
#
_symmetry.space_group_name_H-M   'P 1'
#
loop_
_entity.id
_entity.type
_entity.pdbx_description
1 polymer ?
#
loop_
_entity_poly.entity_id
_entity_poly.type
_entity_poly.pdbx_seq_one_letter_code
_entity_poly.pdbx_strand_id
1 'polypeptide(L)'
;MNLRRLVASVTATLVFPALAALPSCSDPACDDGGEGCPCTTGVECGRPPACTGWMCDGTCHSFNERVGFRCMMDTCPGPDKCPGVCDGAGTCIGCLQDADCKPGHTCEAGNVCSRCDDGVKNGDETDVDCGGSCPLCPGTCNVDADCPAGYCWEGLCVRCDDGIQNGDETGVDCGSLLGHCPVCTGYKCETDEQCATGICAASDVCCKVVCDGCQQCEVDGECVQIAGPIPWAGCLSGQICGLAGTCAWKDGYPCTKNEDCLHLSCVNGICD
;
A
#
# COMPACT_ATOMS: atom_id res chain seq x y z
N MET A 1 109.44 -4.32 -7.14
CA MET A 1 108.45 -3.42 -7.78
C MET A 1 107.52 -4.28 -8.61
N ASN A 2 106.21 -4.40 -8.36
CA ASN A 2 105.25 -3.34 -8.08
C ASN A 2 104.19 -3.77 -7.06
N LEU A 3 104.02 -2.94 -6.03
CA LEU A 3 102.85 -2.85 -5.16
C LEU A 3 101.64 -2.41 -6.01
N ARG A 4 100.50 -3.11 -5.92
CA ARG A 4 99.20 -2.55 -6.33
C ARG A 4 98.29 -2.47 -5.11
N ARG A 5 97.87 -1.24 -4.81
CA ARG A 5 97.04 -0.82 -3.69
C ARG A 5 95.57 -1.21 -3.90
N LEU A 6 94.91 -1.52 -2.79
CA LEU A 6 93.47 -1.66 -2.57
C LEU A 6 92.65 -0.48 -3.13
N VAL A 7 91.39 -0.72 -3.52
CA VAL A 7 90.20 -0.05 -2.95
C VAL A 7 89.00 -1.00 -3.12
N ALA A 8 88.44 -1.51 -2.02
CA ALA A 8 87.12 -2.13 -1.99
C ALA A 8 86.12 -1.04 -1.58
N SER A 9 85.17 -0.68 -2.45
CA SER A 9 84.13 0.29 -2.14
C SER A 9 83.05 -0.37 -1.28
N VAL A 10 83.06 -0.09 0.01
CA VAL A 10 81.94 -0.41 0.91
C VAL A 10 80.96 0.76 0.82
N THR A 11 79.89 0.58 0.05
CA THR A 11 78.73 1.49 0.08
C THR A 11 77.93 1.20 1.35
N ALA A 12 78.15 2.00 2.39
CA ALA A 12 77.31 2.00 3.58
C ALA A 12 76.00 2.73 3.25
N THR A 13 74.95 1.98 2.94
CA THR A 13 73.60 2.49 2.82
C THR A 13 73.11 2.87 4.21
N LEU A 14 73.17 4.17 4.54
CA LEU A 14 72.54 4.74 5.72
C LEU A 14 71.02 4.58 5.57
N VAL A 15 70.46 3.56 6.23
CA VAL A 15 69.03 3.50 6.52
C VAL A 15 68.78 4.54 7.60
N PHE A 16 68.42 5.76 7.19
CA PHE A 16 67.79 6.72 8.10
C PHE A 16 66.44 6.12 8.49
N PRO A 17 66.18 5.78 9.76
CA PRO A 17 64.82 5.54 10.18
C PRO A 17 64.10 6.87 9.96
N ALA A 18 63.11 6.86 9.07
CA ALA A 18 62.13 7.92 9.01
C ALA A 18 61.39 7.90 10.36
N LEU A 19 61.93 8.61 11.36
CA LEU A 19 61.09 9.18 12.39
C LEU A 19 60.16 10.11 11.63
N ALA A 20 58.92 9.69 11.44
CA ALA A 20 57.85 10.61 11.11
C ALA A 20 57.86 11.67 12.22
N ALA A 21 58.41 12.84 11.92
CA ALA A 21 58.31 13.98 12.79
C ALA A 21 56.82 14.28 12.89
N LEU A 22 56.25 14.14 14.10
CA LEU A 22 54.93 14.65 14.37
C LEU A 22 54.95 16.14 14.02
N PRO A 23 54.01 16.64 13.20
CA PRO A 23 54.03 18.03 12.78
C PRO A 23 53.97 18.93 14.03
N SER A 24 54.87 19.92 14.06
CA SER A 24 54.98 20.90 15.15
C SER A 24 53.72 21.78 15.19
N CYS A 25 53.42 22.37 16.35
CA CYS A 25 52.29 23.31 16.56
C CYS A 25 52.30 24.59 15.72
N SER A 26 53.20 24.68 14.75
CA SER A 26 53.55 25.87 13.96
C SER A 26 53.85 25.52 12.50
N ASP A 27 53.54 24.29 12.08
CA ASP A 27 53.58 23.92 10.66
C ASP A 27 52.39 24.59 9.94
N PRO A 28 52.61 25.33 8.83
CA PRO A 28 51.54 25.88 8.01
C PRO A 28 50.53 24.83 7.53
N ALA A 29 50.94 23.55 7.49
CA ALA A 29 50.04 22.44 7.20
C ALA A 29 48.93 22.25 8.25
N CYS A 30 49.08 22.81 9.46
CA CYS A 30 48.12 22.73 10.56
C CYS A 30 47.33 24.03 10.78
N ASP A 31 47.42 25.02 9.88
CA ASP A 31 46.72 26.31 10.04
C ASP A 31 45.17 26.14 10.09
N ASP A 32 44.63 25.09 9.47
CA ASP A 32 43.21 24.71 9.52
C ASP A 32 42.95 23.44 10.36
N GLY A 33 43.93 22.97 11.14
CA GLY A 33 43.91 21.69 11.85
C GLY A 33 44.18 20.47 10.96
N GLY A 34 43.82 19.27 11.42
CA GLY A 34 43.95 18.02 10.66
C GLY A 34 44.62 16.87 11.42
N GLU A 35 44.64 15.68 10.80
CA GLU A 35 45.24 14.47 11.38
C GLU A 35 46.71 14.71 11.75
N GLY A 36 47.09 14.37 12.98
CA GLY A 36 48.46 14.54 13.45
C GLY A 36 48.80 15.95 13.94
N CYS A 37 47.92 16.94 13.78
CA CYS A 37 48.14 18.28 14.30
C CYS A 37 47.93 18.33 15.82
N PRO A 38 48.70 19.14 16.56
CA PRO A 38 48.54 19.24 18.01
C PRO A 38 47.26 19.99 18.37
N CYS A 39 46.63 19.56 19.45
CA CYS A 39 45.36 20.11 19.92
C CYS A 39 45.24 19.99 21.44
N THR A 40 44.30 20.76 21.99
CA THR A 40 43.81 20.66 23.36
C THR A 40 42.35 20.21 23.43
N THR A 41 41.58 20.47 22.36
CA THR A 41 40.21 20.03 22.19
C THR A 41 39.97 19.57 20.75
N GLY A 42 38.99 18.69 20.52
CA GLY A 42 38.68 18.19 19.17
C GLY A 42 38.21 19.27 18.19
N VAL A 43 37.78 20.44 18.66
CA VAL A 43 37.34 21.56 17.81
C VAL A 43 38.53 22.22 17.10
N GLU A 44 39.73 22.14 17.68
CA GLU A 44 40.96 22.70 17.11
C GLU A 44 41.48 21.87 15.93
N CYS A 45 40.97 20.65 15.75
CA CYS A 45 41.32 19.77 14.64
C CYS A 45 40.64 20.15 13.32
N GLY A 46 39.89 21.25 13.30
CA GLY A 46 39.19 21.74 12.14
C GLY A 46 37.84 21.06 11.92
N ARG A 47 37.25 21.27 10.74
CA ARG A 47 35.99 20.65 10.36
C ARG A 47 36.25 19.21 9.89
N PRO A 48 35.64 18.19 10.49
CA PRO A 48 35.86 16.83 10.04
C PRO A 48 35.22 16.59 8.66
N PRO A 49 35.84 15.74 7.82
CA PRO A 49 35.19 15.18 6.63
C PRO A 49 33.83 14.55 6.96
N ALA A 50 32.94 14.46 5.96
CA ALA A 50 31.63 13.83 6.14
C ALA A 50 31.79 12.41 6.72
N CYS A 51 30.98 12.07 7.73
CA CYS A 51 31.01 10.77 8.42
C CYS A 51 32.30 10.44 9.19
N THR A 52 33.07 11.45 9.55
CA THR A 52 34.18 11.33 10.49
C THR A 52 34.06 12.35 11.61
N GLY A 53 34.73 12.09 12.73
CA GLY A 53 34.85 13.00 13.85
C GLY A 53 36.31 13.18 14.25
N TRP A 54 36.57 14.21 15.06
CA TRP A 54 37.90 14.47 15.61
C TRP A 54 37.94 14.15 17.10
N MET A 55 38.97 13.42 17.52
CA MET A 55 39.35 13.28 18.92
C MET A 55 40.71 13.95 19.15
N CYS A 56 40.93 14.39 20.39
CA CYS A 56 42.17 15.05 20.79
C CYS A 56 42.71 14.43 22.07
N ASP A 57 43.90 13.84 22.00
CA ASP A 57 44.66 13.31 23.15
C ASP A 57 45.99 14.05 23.37
N GLY A 58 46.09 15.25 22.81
CA GLY A 58 47.33 16.00 22.60
C GLY A 58 47.70 16.09 21.12
N THR A 59 47.17 15.16 20.32
CA THR A 59 47.22 15.18 18.85
C THR A 59 45.82 14.89 18.28
N CYS A 60 45.51 15.48 17.15
CA CYS A 60 44.26 15.27 16.43
C CYS A 60 44.26 13.89 15.75
N HIS A 61 43.22 13.11 16.04
CA HIS A 61 42.97 11.83 15.40
C HIS A 61 41.54 11.78 14.87
N SER A 62 41.41 11.37 13.61
CA SER A 62 40.14 11.12 12.97
C SER A 62 39.62 9.74 13.36
N PHE A 63 38.32 9.67 13.56
CA PHE A 63 37.61 8.40 13.73
C PHE A 63 36.38 8.38 12.82
N ASN A 64 36.00 7.19 12.39
CA ASN A 64 34.78 7.01 11.61
C ASN A 64 33.58 7.15 12.53
N GLU A 65 32.60 7.92 12.07
CA GLU A 65 31.34 8.07 12.78
C GLU A 65 30.55 6.75 12.74
N ARG A 66 29.67 6.56 13.72
CA ARG A 66 28.83 5.34 13.79
C ARG A 66 27.94 5.16 12.56
N VAL A 67 27.66 3.90 12.25
CA VAL A 67 26.70 3.52 11.21
C VAL A 67 25.34 4.20 11.45
N GLY A 68 24.75 4.76 10.40
CA GLY A 68 23.43 5.40 10.43
C GLY A 68 23.42 6.85 10.90
N PHE A 69 24.58 7.45 11.24
CA PHE A 69 24.63 8.88 11.55
C PHE A 69 24.38 9.70 10.28
N ARG A 70 23.63 10.80 10.38
CA ARG A 70 23.31 11.64 9.21
C ARG A 70 24.58 12.34 8.72
N CYS A 71 24.81 12.32 7.41
CA CYS A 71 25.96 13.00 6.84
C CYS A 71 25.89 14.52 7.07
N MET A 72 27.04 15.12 7.40
CA MET A 72 27.22 16.56 7.34
C MET A 72 27.96 16.88 6.04
N MET A 73 27.27 17.51 5.10
CA MET A 73 27.83 17.90 3.79
C MET A 73 27.72 19.42 3.62
N ASP A 74 28.78 20.05 3.13
CA ASP A 74 28.96 21.52 3.14
C ASP A 74 28.03 22.26 2.19
N THR A 75 27.53 21.58 1.15
CA THR A 75 26.59 22.12 0.15
C THR A 75 25.13 21.84 0.49
N CYS A 76 24.85 21.30 1.67
CA CYS A 76 23.51 20.88 2.05
C CYS A 76 22.74 21.98 2.78
N PRO A 77 21.55 22.37 2.28
CA PRO A 77 20.74 23.44 2.88
C PRO A 77 20.01 23.03 4.19
N GLY A 78 20.57 22.08 4.95
CA GLY A 78 20.09 21.61 6.24
C GLY A 78 20.05 20.08 6.40
N PRO A 79 19.92 19.57 7.64
CA PRO A 79 19.88 18.14 7.98
C PRO A 79 18.71 17.38 7.33
N ASP A 80 17.62 18.06 6.97
CA ASP A 80 16.44 17.46 6.32
C ASP A 80 16.53 17.44 4.78
N LYS A 81 17.62 17.98 4.21
CA LYS A 81 17.74 18.22 2.77
C LYS A 81 18.84 17.41 2.09
N CYS A 82 19.64 16.67 2.85
CA CYS A 82 20.61 15.74 2.29
C CYS A 82 20.32 14.32 2.73
N PRO A 83 19.88 13.46 1.80
CA PRO A 83 19.71 12.04 2.08
C PRO A 83 21.11 11.44 2.13
N GLY A 84 21.56 11.12 3.33
CA GLY A 84 22.76 10.32 3.49
C GLY A 84 23.01 9.90 4.91
N VAL A 85 23.56 8.70 5.06
CA VAL A 85 23.96 8.11 6.33
C VAL A 85 25.39 7.59 6.24
N CYS A 86 26.05 7.50 7.38
CA CYS A 86 27.40 6.96 7.48
C CYS A 86 27.39 5.43 7.45
N ASP A 87 28.29 4.84 6.68
CA ASP A 87 28.47 3.38 6.57
C ASP A 87 29.36 2.78 7.68
N GLY A 88 29.92 3.61 8.56
CA GLY A 88 30.88 3.22 9.60
C GLY A 88 32.32 3.04 9.09
N ALA A 89 32.55 3.09 7.78
CA ALA A 89 33.87 3.14 7.16
C ALA A 89 34.34 4.58 6.88
N GLY A 90 33.55 5.58 7.30
CA GLY A 90 33.85 6.99 7.10
C GLY A 90 33.31 7.53 5.77
N THR A 91 32.44 6.77 5.09
CA THR A 91 31.83 7.19 3.83
C THR A 91 30.40 7.64 4.06
N CYS A 92 30.03 8.76 3.45
CA CYS A 92 28.64 9.17 3.32
C CYS A 92 28.00 8.45 2.12
N ILE A 93 26.98 7.64 2.38
CA ILE A 93 26.19 6.93 1.37
C ILE A 93 24.73 7.42 1.41
N GLY A 94 23.93 7.19 0.37
CA GLY A 94 22.58 7.75 0.28
C GLY A 94 21.59 7.17 1.31
N CYS A 95 21.68 5.88 1.60
CA CYS A 95 20.82 5.18 2.56
C CYS A 95 21.41 3.81 2.97
N LEU A 96 20.98 3.27 4.12
CA LEU A 96 21.19 1.88 4.54
C LEU A 96 19.87 1.11 4.67
N GLN A 97 18.77 1.83 4.80
CA GLN A 97 17.40 1.33 4.94
C GLN A 97 16.42 2.38 4.42
N ASP A 98 15.19 1.98 4.11
CA ASP A 98 14.15 2.86 3.55
C ASP A 98 13.86 4.09 4.44
N ALA A 99 13.96 3.93 5.77
CA ALA A 99 13.77 5.01 6.74
C ALA A 99 14.82 6.13 6.64
N ASP A 100 15.94 5.89 5.95
CA ASP A 100 16.95 6.92 5.69
C ASP A 100 16.54 7.83 4.54
N CYS A 101 15.63 7.38 3.67
CA CYS A 101 15.09 8.11 2.54
C CYS A 101 13.86 8.94 2.95
N LYS A 102 13.41 9.83 2.05
CA LYS A 102 12.19 10.63 2.25
C LYS A 102 10.94 9.74 2.06
N PRO A 103 9.77 10.13 2.60
CA PRO A 103 8.53 9.44 2.29
C PRO A 103 8.33 9.32 0.77
N GLY A 104 7.96 8.13 0.28
CA GLY A 104 7.82 7.84 -1.16
C GLY A 104 9.13 7.41 -1.85
N HIS A 105 10.14 7.03 -1.08
CA HIS A 105 11.41 6.52 -1.58
C HIS A 105 11.80 5.21 -0.89
N THR A 106 12.60 4.40 -1.58
CA THR A 106 13.13 3.13 -1.06
C THR A 106 14.64 3.11 -1.18
N CYS A 107 15.32 2.36 -0.31
CA CYS A 107 16.77 2.23 -0.34
C CYS A 107 17.17 1.02 -1.17
N GLU A 108 17.68 1.27 -2.38
CA GLU A 108 18.04 0.20 -3.31
C GLU A 108 19.50 -0.25 -3.19
N ALA A 109 19.82 -1.34 -3.90
CA ALA A 109 21.19 -1.82 -4.04
C ALA A 109 22.09 -0.73 -4.62
N GLY A 110 23.15 -0.37 -3.90
CA GLY A 110 24.00 0.76 -4.23
C GLY A 110 23.84 1.95 -3.29
N ASN A 111 23.01 1.84 -2.25
CA ASN A 111 22.78 2.86 -1.22
C ASN A 111 22.22 4.15 -1.82
N VAL A 112 21.26 4.01 -2.75
CA VAL A 112 20.60 5.11 -3.45
C VAL A 112 19.13 5.10 -3.05
N CYS A 113 18.57 6.29 -2.78
CA CYS A 113 17.15 6.45 -2.58
C CYS A 113 16.43 6.55 -3.92
N SER A 114 15.70 5.51 -4.31
CA SER A 114 14.84 5.52 -5.50
C SER A 114 13.48 6.16 -5.21
N ARG A 115 12.68 6.52 -6.22
CA ARG A 115 11.38 7.18 -6.05
C ARG A 115 10.26 6.30 -6.58
N CYS A 116 9.18 6.22 -5.82
CA CYS A 116 7.95 5.52 -6.21
C CYS A 116 7.06 6.31 -7.18
N ASP A 117 7.61 7.28 -7.91
CA ASP A 117 6.87 8.20 -8.80
C ASP A 117 7.75 8.80 -9.92
N ASP A 118 8.82 8.08 -10.30
CA ASP A 118 9.79 8.55 -11.29
C ASP A 118 9.68 7.90 -12.68
N GLY A 119 8.74 6.96 -12.86
CA GLY A 119 8.46 6.28 -14.11
C GLY A 119 9.45 5.15 -14.42
N VAL A 120 10.25 4.72 -13.44
CA VAL A 120 11.26 3.68 -13.62
C VAL A 120 11.08 2.61 -12.56
N LYS A 121 10.93 1.35 -13.01
CA LYS A 121 10.92 0.19 -12.10
C LYS A 121 12.28 0.04 -11.40
N ASN A 122 12.40 0.48 -10.15
CA ASN A 122 13.63 0.48 -9.36
C ASN A 122 13.35 0.16 -7.87
N GLY A 123 14.38 0.11 -7.03
CA GLY A 123 14.16 -0.27 -5.62
C GLY A 123 13.58 -1.68 -5.46
N ASP A 124 12.53 -1.81 -4.66
CA ASP A 124 11.79 -3.05 -4.40
C ASP A 124 10.40 -3.10 -5.08
N GLU A 125 10.19 -2.24 -6.08
CA GLU A 125 8.95 -2.17 -6.86
C GLU A 125 8.64 -3.48 -7.63
N THR A 126 7.37 -3.88 -7.61
CA THR A 126 6.89 -5.06 -8.35
C THR A 126 6.43 -4.68 -9.77
N ASP A 127 6.02 -3.44 -9.99
CA ASP A 127 5.76 -2.82 -11.28
C ASP A 127 6.17 -1.32 -11.24
N VAL A 128 6.19 -0.62 -12.37
CA VAL A 128 6.67 0.77 -12.43
C VAL A 128 5.93 1.66 -11.42
N ASP A 129 6.68 2.30 -10.52
CA ASP A 129 6.18 3.23 -9.49
C ASP A 129 5.25 2.58 -8.44
N CYS A 130 5.28 1.26 -8.26
CA CYS A 130 4.40 0.58 -7.30
C CYS A 130 4.90 -0.79 -6.78
N GLY A 131 4.36 -1.20 -5.63
CA GLY A 131 4.68 -2.46 -4.96
C GLY A 131 5.90 -2.37 -4.03
N GLY A 132 6.15 -3.43 -3.26
CA GLY A 132 7.20 -3.42 -2.24
C GLY A 132 6.92 -2.38 -1.15
N SER A 133 7.89 -1.51 -0.89
CA SER A 133 7.79 -0.35 0.01
C SER A 133 7.07 0.86 -0.63
N CYS A 134 6.78 0.80 -1.94
CA CYS A 134 5.99 1.81 -2.66
C CYS A 134 4.47 1.57 -2.50
N PRO A 135 3.61 2.53 -2.90
CA PRO A 135 2.17 2.32 -2.92
C PRO A 135 1.79 1.05 -3.68
N LEU A 136 0.68 0.41 -3.28
CA LEU A 136 0.22 -0.81 -3.95
C LEU A 136 -0.03 -0.57 -5.43
N CYS A 137 0.32 -1.56 -6.24
CA CYS A 137 0.05 -1.50 -7.66
C CYS A 137 -1.47 -1.48 -7.93
N PRO A 138 -1.93 -0.79 -8.99
CA PRO A 138 -3.33 -0.77 -9.35
C PRO A 138 -3.93 -2.19 -9.45
N GLY A 139 -5.03 -2.42 -8.72
CA GLY A 139 -5.70 -3.72 -8.67
C GLY A 139 -5.08 -4.75 -7.72
N THR A 140 -4.02 -4.40 -6.99
CA THR A 140 -3.44 -5.25 -5.93
C THR A 140 -3.87 -4.76 -4.54
N CYS A 141 -3.80 -5.64 -3.55
CA CYS A 141 -4.22 -5.37 -2.18
C CYS A 141 -3.47 -6.23 -1.17
N ASN A 142 -3.45 -5.80 0.08
CA ASN A 142 -3.08 -6.63 1.23
C ASN A 142 -4.28 -6.91 2.14
N VAL A 143 -5.25 -6.00 2.15
CA VAL A 143 -6.48 -6.07 2.95
C VAL A 143 -7.68 -5.56 2.15
N ASP A 144 -8.90 -5.91 2.55
CA ASP A 144 -10.12 -5.50 1.85
C ASP A 144 -10.27 -3.98 1.72
N ALA A 145 -9.77 -3.22 2.70
CA ALA A 145 -9.81 -1.77 2.69
C ALA A 145 -8.99 -1.12 1.55
N ASP A 146 -8.06 -1.87 0.94
CA ASP A 146 -7.29 -1.40 -0.23
C ASP A 146 -8.15 -1.41 -1.51
N CYS A 147 -9.32 -2.07 -1.48
CA CYS A 147 -10.22 -2.24 -2.61
C CYS A 147 -11.50 -1.40 -2.41
N PRO A 148 -11.64 -0.20 -3.04
CA PRO A 148 -12.70 0.76 -2.73
C PRO A 148 -14.14 0.28 -2.98
N ALA A 149 -14.32 -0.81 -3.73
CA ALA A 149 -15.62 -1.36 -4.10
C ALA A 149 -15.61 -2.90 -4.11
N GLY A 150 -14.71 -3.50 -3.34
CA GLY A 150 -14.44 -4.93 -3.43
C GLY A 150 -13.79 -5.47 -2.17
N TYR A 151 -13.13 -6.61 -2.31
CA TYR A 151 -12.39 -7.27 -1.24
C TYR A 151 -11.05 -7.77 -1.78
N CYS A 152 -10.15 -8.09 -0.87
CA CYS A 152 -8.83 -8.58 -1.22
C CYS A 152 -8.81 -10.09 -1.25
N TRP A 153 -8.51 -10.66 -2.42
CA TRP A 153 -8.39 -12.10 -2.58
C TRP A 153 -7.04 -12.45 -3.21
N GLU A 154 -6.23 -13.20 -2.46
CA GLU A 154 -4.89 -13.64 -2.89
C GLU A 154 -4.01 -12.49 -3.46
N GLY A 155 -4.15 -11.29 -2.90
CA GLY A 155 -3.36 -10.11 -3.28
C GLY A 155 -3.93 -9.28 -4.44
N LEU A 156 -5.11 -9.63 -4.94
CA LEU A 156 -5.82 -8.92 -6.00
C LEU A 156 -7.16 -8.38 -5.50
N CYS A 157 -7.52 -7.18 -5.94
CA CYS A 157 -8.84 -6.63 -5.69
C CYS A 157 -9.87 -7.35 -6.56
N VAL A 158 -10.85 -7.93 -5.90
CA VAL A 158 -12.00 -8.62 -6.50
C VAL A 158 -13.28 -7.86 -6.16
N ARG A 159 -14.29 -7.91 -7.03
CA ARG A 159 -15.58 -7.27 -6.84
C ARG A 159 -16.71 -8.27 -7.07
N CYS A 160 -17.83 -8.04 -6.39
CA CYS A 160 -19.04 -8.87 -6.50
C CYS A 160 -20.08 -8.25 -7.45
N ASP A 161 -19.63 -7.39 -8.37
CA ASP A 161 -20.47 -6.61 -9.28
C ASP A 161 -19.71 -6.23 -10.57
N ASP A 162 -18.68 -6.99 -10.95
CA ASP A 162 -17.84 -6.73 -12.11
C ASP A 162 -18.15 -7.63 -13.32
N GLY A 163 -19.06 -8.59 -13.17
CA GLY A 163 -19.50 -9.50 -14.22
C GLY A 163 -18.54 -10.66 -14.48
N ILE A 164 -17.55 -10.87 -13.61
CA ILE A 164 -16.51 -11.90 -13.77
C ILE A 164 -16.55 -12.81 -12.55
N GLN A 165 -16.63 -14.12 -12.77
CA GLN A 165 -16.48 -15.08 -11.67
C GLN A 165 -15.03 -15.18 -11.21
N ASN A 166 -14.68 -14.52 -10.11
CA ASN A 166 -13.33 -14.43 -9.55
C ASN A 166 -13.35 -14.44 -8.00
N GLY A 167 -12.17 -14.46 -7.37
CA GLY A 167 -12.08 -14.51 -5.91
C GLY A 167 -12.67 -15.76 -5.27
N ASP A 168 -13.56 -15.59 -4.30
CA ASP A 168 -14.29 -16.67 -3.61
C ASP A 168 -15.73 -16.90 -4.10
N GLU A 169 -16.03 -16.37 -5.28
CA GLU A 169 -17.33 -16.49 -5.92
C GLU A 169 -17.66 -17.92 -6.37
N THR A 170 -18.88 -18.35 -6.06
CA THR A 170 -19.42 -19.65 -6.47
C THR A 170 -20.23 -19.55 -7.78
N GLY A 171 -20.63 -18.34 -8.16
CA GLY A 171 -21.19 -17.96 -9.46
C GLY A 171 -20.79 -16.51 -9.79
N VAL A 172 -21.04 -16.05 -11.02
CA VAL A 172 -20.69 -14.67 -11.42
C VAL A 172 -21.35 -13.66 -10.46
N ASP A 173 -20.53 -12.80 -9.83
CA ASP A 173 -20.97 -11.74 -8.91
C ASP A 173 -21.68 -12.25 -7.65
N CYS A 174 -21.51 -13.53 -7.28
CA CYS A 174 -22.14 -14.10 -6.10
C CYS A 174 -21.34 -15.26 -5.47
N GLY A 175 -21.49 -15.39 -4.16
CA GLY A 175 -20.71 -16.31 -3.34
C GLY A 175 -21.56 -17.27 -2.52
N SER A 176 -20.97 -17.68 -1.40
CA SER A 176 -21.60 -18.53 -0.39
C SER A 176 -21.84 -17.73 0.90
N LEU A 177 -22.54 -18.34 1.85
CA LEU A 177 -22.82 -17.72 3.15
C LEU A 177 -21.54 -17.33 3.94
N LEU A 178 -20.42 -17.99 3.65
CA LEU A 178 -19.12 -17.72 4.29
C LEU A 178 -18.17 -16.92 3.39
N GLY A 179 -18.61 -16.51 2.20
CA GLY A 179 -17.79 -15.74 1.26
C GLY A 179 -17.94 -14.23 1.45
N HIS A 180 -17.17 -13.47 0.67
CA HIS A 180 -17.25 -12.00 0.68
C HIS A 180 -18.44 -11.48 -0.13
N CYS A 181 -18.81 -12.21 -1.18
CA CYS A 181 -19.92 -11.83 -2.05
C CYS A 181 -21.28 -12.30 -1.53
N PRO A 182 -22.37 -11.57 -1.86
CA PRO A 182 -23.72 -12.00 -1.57
C PRO A 182 -23.99 -13.42 -2.06
N VAL A 183 -24.75 -14.18 -1.29
CA VAL A 183 -25.10 -15.57 -1.57
C VAL A 183 -25.80 -15.68 -2.91
N CYS A 184 -25.32 -16.60 -3.74
CA CYS A 184 -25.92 -16.89 -5.03
C CYS A 184 -27.38 -17.34 -4.91
N THR A 185 -28.13 -17.08 -5.97
CA THR A 185 -29.51 -17.58 -6.11
C THR A 185 -29.59 -19.09 -5.96
N GLY A 186 -30.60 -19.60 -5.25
CA GLY A 186 -30.81 -21.03 -5.01
C GLY A 186 -30.00 -21.64 -3.86
N TYR A 187 -29.14 -20.85 -3.19
CA TYR A 187 -28.39 -21.29 -2.01
C TYR A 187 -29.06 -20.85 -0.72
N LYS A 188 -28.64 -21.49 0.39
CA LYS A 188 -29.22 -21.19 1.71
C LYS A 188 -28.86 -19.80 2.22
N CYS A 189 -29.83 -19.15 2.84
CA CYS A 189 -29.70 -17.85 3.50
C CYS A 189 -30.44 -17.85 4.84
N GLU A 190 -30.09 -16.91 5.70
CA GLU A 190 -30.70 -16.64 7.00
C GLU A 190 -31.42 -15.29 7.01
N THR A 191 -30.93 -14.32 6.24
CA THR A 191 -31.54 -13.00 6.08
C THR A 191 -31.53 -12.53 4.63
N ASP A 192 -32.42 -11.61 4.30
CA ASP A 192 -32.58 -11.03 2.97
C ASP A 192 -31.29 -10.40 2.43
N GLU A 193 -30.55 -9.69 3.29
CA GLU A 193 -29.33 -8.97 2.94
C GLU A 193 -28.18 -9.88 2.51
N GLN A 194 -28.24 -11.16 2.85
CA GLN A 194 -27.22 -12.13 2.44
C GLN A 194 -27.35 -12.48 0.96
N CYS A 195 -28.54 -12.43 0.38
CA CYS A 195 -28.76 -12.86 -0.98
C CYS A 195 -28.35 -11.80 -1.99
N ALA A 196 -27.77 -12.22 -3.13
CA ALA A 196 -27.52 -11.31 -4.26
C ALA A 196 -28.81 -10.64 -4.77
N THR A 197 -29.96 -11.30 -4.59
CA THR A 197 -31.29 -10.76 -4.88
C THR A 197 -31.84 -9.82 -3.82
N GLY A 198 -31.24 -9.78 -2.63
CA GLY A 198 -31.80 -9.12 -1.45
C GLY A 198 -33.06 -9.80 -0.89
N ILE A 199 -33.34 -11.06 -1.27
CA ILE A 199 -34.55 -11.79 -0.83
C ILE A 199 -34.18 -13.23 -0.46
N CYS A 200 -34.37 -13.55 0.81
CA CYS A 200 -34.30 -14.88 1.36
C CYS A 200 -35.72 -15.46 1.50
N ALA A 201 -36.03 -16.47 0.69
CA ALA A 201 -37.35 -17.11 0.71
C ALA A 201 -37.63 -17.75 2.07
N ALA A 202 -38.91 -17.99 2.38
CA ALA A 202 -39.33 -18.66 3.62
C ALA A 202 -38.78 -20.10 3.79
N SER A 203 -38.19 -20.67 2.73
CA SER A 203 -37.47 -21.95 2.75
C SER A 203 -35.99 -21.83 3.12
N ASP A 204 -35.54 -20.66 3.58
CA ASP A 204 -34.13 -20.34 3.84
C ASP A 204 -33.28 -20.46 2.57
N VAL A 205 -33.79 -20.02 1.41
CA VAL A 205 -33.11 -20.09 0.11
C VAL A 205 -33.21 -18.77 -0.64
N CYS A 206 -32.09 -18.28 -1.19
CA CYS A 206 -32.06 -17.08 -2.01
C CYS A 206 -32.88 -17.27 -3.29
N CYS A 207 -33.72 -16.30 -3.60
CA CYS A 207 -34.60 -16.38 -4.77
C CYS A 207 -33.83 -16.50 -6.08
N LYS A 208 -34.40 -17.21 -7.07
CA LYS A 208 -33.80 -17.37 -8.40
C LYS A 208 -33.74 -16.06 -9.18
N VAL A 209 -34.65 -15.15 -8.88
CA VAL A 209 -34.75 -13.82 -9.49
C VAL A 209 -35.20 -12.82 -8.41
N VAL A 210 -34.94 -11.53 -8.64
CA VAL A 210 -35.48 -10.48 -7.80
C VAL A 210 -37.00 -10.43 -8.01
N CYS A 211 -37.77 -10.70 -6.96
CA CYS A 211 -39.23 -10.53 -6.98
C CYS A 211 -39.55 -9.07 -6.69
N ASP A 212 -40.18 -8.38 -7.62
CA ASP A 212 -40.61 -6.98 -7.46
C ASP A 212 -42.13 -6.87 -7.66
N GLY A 213 -42.72 -5.81 -7.12
CA GLY A 213 -44.17 -5.57 -7.17
C GLY A 213 -44.98 -6.63 -6.40
N CYS A 214 -46.02 -7.17 -7.04
CA CYS A 214 -47.00 -8.07 -6.42
C CYS A 214 -46.58 -9.54 -6.40
N GLN A 215 -45.28 -9.76 -6.23
CA GLN A 215 -44.69 -11.09 -6.20
C GLN A 215 -44.06 -11.36 -4.84
N GLN A 216 -44.07 -12.62 -4.45
CA GLN A 216 -43.31 -13.14 -3.33
C GLN A 216 -42.54 -14.37 -3.78
N CYS A 217 -41.37 -14.54 -3.20
CA CYS A 217 -40.55 -15.71 -3.42
C CYS A 217 -41.05 -16.88 -2.58
N GLU A 218 -41.39 -17.97 -3.25
CA GLU A 218 -41.85 -19.21 -2.62
C GLU A 218 -40.69 -20.14 -2.25
N VAL A 219 -41.03 -21.25 -1.60
CA VAL A 219 -40.08 -22.24 -1.07
C VAL A 219 -39.19 -22.91 -2.13
N ASP A 220 -39.53 -22.80 -3.41
CA ASP A 220 -38.75 -23.30 -4.54
C ASP A 220 -37.82 -22.23 -5.17
N GLY A 221 -37.80 -21.02 -4.58
CA GLY A 221 -37.03 -19.88 -5.04
C GLY A 221 -37.66 -19.18 -6.25
N GLU A 222 -38.89 -19.50 -6.64
CA GLU A 222 -39.59 -18.85 -7.75
C GLU A 222 -40.50 -17.72 -7.27
N CYS A 223 -40.60 -16.66 -8.08
CA CYS A 223 -41.50 -15.54 -7.79
C CYS A 223 -42.92 -15.89 -8.21
N VAL A 224 -43.81 -16.05 -7.24
CA VAL A 224 -45.24 -16.27 -7.49
C VAL A 224 -46.02 -14.99 -7.23
N GLN A 225 -47.12 -14.82 -7.97
CA GLN A 225 -48.04 -13.72 -7.75
C GLN A 225 -48.81 -13.94 -6.46
N ILE A 226 -48.89 -12.92 -5.62
CA ILE A 226 -49.66 -12.98 -4.38
C ILE A 226 -50.66 -11.82 -4.34
N ALA A 227 -51.87 -12.13 -3.87
CA ALA A 227 -52.92 -11.14 -3.71
C ALA A 227 -53.01 -10.69 -2.24
N GLY A 228 -53.16 -9.40 -2.02
CA GLY A 228 -53.30 -8.84 -0.67
C GLY A 228 -52.44 -7.61 -0.39
N PRO A 229 -52.49 -7.10 0.86
CA PRO A 229 -51.73 -5.95 1.28
C PRO A 229 -50.26 -6.33 1.46
N ILE A 230 -49.43 -5.97 0.49
CA ILE A 230 -47.99 -6.24 0.50
C ILE A 230 -47.22 -4.94 0.68
N PRO A 231 -46.44 -4.78 1.76
CA PRO A 231 -45.76 -3.51 2.05
C PRO A 231 -44.72 -3.09 0.99
N TRP A 232 -44.00 -4.04 0.40
CA TRP A 232 -42.92 -3.77 -0.56
C TRP A 232 -43.39 -3.60 -2.01
N ALA A 233 -44.65 -3.93 -2.33
CA ALA A 233 -45.16 -3.88 -3.71
C ALA A 233 -45.29 -2.45 -4.28
N GLY A 234 -45.06 -1.41 -3.46
CA GLY A 234 -45.06 -0.02 -3.90
C GLY A 234 -46.42 0.49 -4.40
N CYS A 235 -47.52 -0.19 -4.07
CA CYS A 235 -48.85 0.18 -4.54
C CYS A 235 -49.32 1.52 -3.97
N LEU A 236 -50.13 2.25 -4.75
CA LEU A 236 -50.70 3.52 -4.32
C LEU A 236 -51.65 3.33 -3.13
N SER A 237 -51.89 4.41 -2.38
CA SER A 237 -52.85 4.39 -1.28
C SER A 237 -54.25 4.00 -1.79
N GLY A 238 -54.80 2.91 -1.23
CA GLY A 238 -56.08 2.31 -1.64
C GLY A 238 -55.95 1.11 -2.59
N GLN A 239 -54.77 0.89 -3.17
CA GLN A 239 -54.45 -0.30 -3.96
C GLN A 239 -53.83 -1.39 -3.08
N ILE A 240 -54.01 -2.64 -3.50
CA ILE A 240 -53.32 -3.82 -2.98
C ILE A 240 -52.94 -4.72 -4.15
N CYS A 241 -52.19 -5.79 -3.92
CA CYS A 241 -51.87 -6.70 -5.01
C CYS A 241 -53.09 -7.51 -5.43
N GLY A 242 -53.43 -7.39 -6.72
CA GLY A 242 -54.56 -8.06 -7.35
C GLY A 242 -54.18 -9.42 -7.93
N LEU A 243 -55.20 -10.19 -8.30
CA LEU A 243 -55.00 -11.50 -8.93
C LEU A 243 -54.31 -11.42 -10.31
N ALA A 244 -54.24 -10.24 -10.92
CA ALA A 244 -53.47 -9.98 -12.13
C ALA A 244 -51.94 -9.96 -11.90
N GLY A 245 -51.49 -9.94 -10.64
CA GLY A 245 -50.08 -9.80 -10.31
C GLY A 245 -49.56 -8.36 -10.39
N THR A 246 -50.47 -7.39 -10.34
CA THR A 246 -50.18 -5.95 -10.32
C THR A 246 -50.97 -5.27 -9.22
N CYS A 247 -50.60 -4.03 -8.88
CA CYS A 247 -51.38 -3.21 -7.98
C CYS A 247 -52.79 -3.00 -8.56
N ALA A 248 -53.79 -3.37 -7.78
CA ALA A 248 -55.20 -3.34 -8.15
C ALA A 248 -56.02 -2.64 -7.07
N TRP A 249 -57.12 -2.03 -7.49
CA TRP A 249 -58.04 -1.35 -6.60
C TRP A 249 -58.93 -2.34 -5.84
N LYS A 250 -59.23 -2.00 -4.59
CA LYS A 250 -60.22 -2.74 -3.78
C LYS A 250 -61.63 -2.51 -4.32
N ASP A 251 -62.56 -3.35 -3.89
CA ASP A 251 -63.98 -3.23 -4.25
C ASP A 251 -64.52 -1.83 -3.89
N GLY A 252 -65.37 -1.28 -4.77
CA GLY A 252 -65.95 0.06 -4.63
C GLY A 252 -65.12 1.22 -5.21
N TYR A 253 -63.91 0.97 -5.70
CA TYR A 253 -63.09 1.97 -6.41
C TYR A 253 -63.40 2.00 -7.92
N PRO A 254 -63.16 3.14 -8.59
CA PRO A 254 -63.36 3.25 -10.03
C PRO A 254 -62.34 2.46 -10.84
N CYS A 255 -62.79 1.85 -11.93
CA CYS A 255 -61.99 1.02 -12.83
C CYS A 255 -62.33 1.26 -14.30
N THR A 256 -61.39 0.92 -15.18
CA THR A 256 -61.59 0.96 -16.63
C THR A 256 -61.55 -0.43 -17.26
N LYS A 257 -60.84 -1.37 -16.63
CA LYS A 257 -60.71 -2.77 -17.03
C LYS A 257 -60.83 -3.67 -15.81
N ASN A 258 -61.17 -4.92 -16.06
CA ASN A 258 -61.21 -5.96 -15.03
C ASN A 258 -59.89 -6.10 -14.27
N GLU A 259 -58.75 -6.06 -14.97
CA GLU A 259 -57.41 -6.16 -14.40
C GLU A 259 -57.05 -5.04 -13.41
N ASP A 260 -57.76 -3.91 -13.46
CA ASP A 260 -57.57 -2.81 -12.51
C ASP A 260 -58.10 -3.16 -11.11
N CYS A 261 -58.90 -4.22 -10.99
CA CYS A 261 -59.62 -4.62 -9.78
C CYS A 261 -59.03 -5.87 -9.14
N LEU A 262 -59.08 -5.90 -7.81
CA LEU A 262 -58.56 -7.00 -6.98
C LEU A 262 -59.02 -8.39 -7.49
N HIS A 263 -60.31 -8.52 -7.82
CA HIS A 263 -60.94 -9.76 -8.25
C HIS A 263 -61.13 -9.90 -9.77
N LEU A 264 -60.44 -9.08 -10.57
CA LEU A 264 -60.55 -9.12 -12.03
C LEU A 264 -61.97 -8.84 -12.55
N SER A 265 -62.71 -7.97 -11.87
CA SER A 265 -64.11 -7.68 -12.18
C SER A 265 -64.39 -6.19 -12.04
N CYS A 266 -64.68 -5.56 -13.18
CA CYS A 266 -65.04 -4.16 -13.29
C CYS A 266 -66.46 -4.04 -13.86
N VAL A 267 -67.43 -3.72 -13.02
CA VAL A 267 -68.85 -3.67 -13.37
C VAL A 267 -69.33 -2.23 -13.30
N ASN A 268 -69.85 -1.71 -14.40
CA ASN A 268 -70.31 -0.31 -14.52
C ASN A 268 -69.24 0.73 -14.11
N GLY A 269 -67.96 0.42 -14.32
CA GLY A 269 -66.83 1.30 -13.99
C GLY A 269 -66.43 1.29 -12.51
N ILE A 270 -66.90 0.32 -11.72
CA ILE A 270 -66.52 0.12 -10.31
C ILE A 270 -66.03 -1.31 -10.10
N CYS A 271 -65.01 -1.50 -9.26
CA CYS A 271 -64.52 -2.81 -8.87
C CYS A 271 -65.52 -3.56 -7.98
N ASP A 272 -65.79 -4.81 -8.34
CA ASP A 272 -66.75 -5.72 -7.68
C ASP A 272 -66.09 -7.08 -7.39
#